data_AF-A0A5E4TKQ6-F1
#
_entry.id   AF-A0A5E4TKQ6-F1
#
_cell.length_a   1.000
_cell.length_b   1.000
_cell.length_c   1.000
_cell.angle_alpha   90.00
_cell.angle_beta   90.00
_cell.angle_gamma   90.00
#
_symmetry.space_group_name_H-M   'P 1'
#
loop_
_entity.id
_entity.type
_entity.pdbx_description
1 polymer ?
#
loop_
_entity_poly.entity_id
_entity_poly.type
_entity_poly.pdbx_seq_one_letter_code
_entity_poly.pdbx_strand_id
1 'polypeptide(L)' 'MAASILPAHPLNGLSLDCELSIVFETEDPFRMPLDRLKTLIERTEPGEMRGYLFGLYDLRRAVVYAGGH' A
#
# COMPACT_ATOMS: atom_id res chain seq x y z
N MET A 1 -16.19 -15.52 23.63
CA MET A 1 -14.91 -15.07 23.06
C MET A 1 -15.23 -14.01 22.01
N ALA A 2 -14.93 -12.74 22.28
CA ALA A 2 -15.15 -11.68 21.31
C ALA A 2 -14.01 -11.73 20.28
N ALA A 3 -14.29 -12.24 19.09
CA ALA A 3 -13.37 -12.16 17.97
C ALA A 3 -13.18 -10.66 17.66
N SER A 4 -11.96 -10.17 17.85
CA SER A 4 -11.59 -8.81 17.48
C SER A 4 -11.77 -8.67 15.98
N ILE A 5 -12.90 -8.09 15.56
CA ILE A 5 -13.17 -7.66 14.18
C ILE A 5 -12.33 -6.40 13.97
N LEU A 6 -11.00 -6.53 14.05
CA LEU A 6 -10.13 -5.55 13.43
C LEU A 6 -10.35 -5.78 11.93
N PRO A 7 -10.74 -4.75 11.15
CA PRO A 7 -10.79 -4.90 9.70
C PRO A 7 -9.41 -5.43 9.29
N ALA A 8 -9.39 -6.62 8.68
CA ALA A 8 -8.17 -7.30 8.34
C ALA A 8 -7.37 -6.36 7.45
N HIS A 9 -6.37 -5.69 8.04
CA HIS A 9 -5.51 -4.80 7.27
C HIS A 9 -4.87 -5.70 6.23
N PRO A 10 -4.87 -5.35 4.93
CA PRO A 10 -4.30 -6.21 3.88
C PRO A 10 -2.83 -6.53 4.15
N LEU A 11 -2.16 -5.70 4.97
CA LEU A 11 -0.81 -5.93 5.49
C LEU A 11 -0.70 -7.09 6.48
N ASN A 12 -1.77 -7.45 7.20
CA ASN A 12 -1.81 -8.54 8.17
C ASN A 12 -1.99 -9.91 7.49
N GLY A 13 -2.57 -9.93 6.28
CA GLY A 13 -2.69 -11.11 5.42
C GLY A 13 -1.54 -11.28 4.43
N LEU A 14 -0.61 -10.32 4.37
CA LEU A 14 0.60 -10.49 3.56
C LEU A 14 1.47 -11.58 4.16
N SER A 15 1.90 -12.52 3.31
CA SER A 15 3.05 -13.35 3.67
C SER A 15 4.23 -12.42 3.97
N LEU A 16 4.83 -12.59 5.14
CA LEU A 16 6.07 -11.92 5.55
C LEU A 16 7.20 -12.07 4.52
N ASP A 17 7.13 -13.09 3.66
CA ASP A 17 8.07 -13.38 2.58
C ASP A 17 7.83 -12.53 1.31
N CYS A 18 6.75 -11.75 1.25
CA CYS A 18 6.45 -10.93 0.08
C CYS A 18 7.40 -9.72 0.02
N GLU A 19 8.00 -9.46 -1.15
CA GLU A 19 8.89 -8.31 -1.39
C GLU A 19 8.29 -6.98 -0.87
N LEU A 20 6.96 -6.85 -0.94
CA LEU A 20 6.22 -5.67 -0.47
C LEU A 20 6.23 -5.52 1.05
N SER A 21 6.22 -6.61 1.81
CA SER A 21 6.30 -6.58 3.28
C SER A 21 7.63 -5.98 3.71
N ILE A 22 8.72 -6.43 3.08
CA ILE A 22 10.08 -5.94 3.35
C ILE A 22 10.20 -4.45 2.99
N VAL A 23 9.64 -4.05 1.85
CA VAL A 23 9.64 -2.65 1.40
C VAL A 23 8.87 -1.76 2.37
N PHE A 24 7.75 -2.23 2.92
CA PHE A 24 6.98 -1.46 3.90
C PHE A 24 7.56 -1.46 5.31
N GLU A 25 8.39 -2.44 5.65
CA GLU A 25 9.20 -2.42 6.87
C GLU A 25 10.34 -1.40 6.78
N THR A 26 10.95 -1.26 5.60
CA THR A 26 12.12 -0.41 5.38
C THR A 26 11.79 1.02 4.95
N GLU A 27 10.71 1.21 4.22
CA GLU A 27 10.25 2.49 3.71
C GLU A 27 8.78 2.72 4.05
N ASP A 28 8.49 3.93 4.54
CA ASP A 28 7.11 4.31 4.79
C ASP A 28 6.35 4.50 3.45
N PRO A 29 5.23 3.78 3.23
CA PRO A 29 4.46 3.85 1.98
C PRO A 29 3.93 5.26 1.66
N PHE A 30 3.70 6.09 2.69
CA PHE A 30 3.22 7.45 2.55
C PHE A 30 4.34 8.46 2.25
N ARG A 31 5.60 8.08 2.45
CA ARG A 31 6.77 8.92 2.16
C ARG A 31 7.55 8.48 0.91
N MET A 32 7.36 7.24 0.45
CA MET A 32 7.94 6.69 -0.78
C MET A 32 7.69 7.57 -2.02
N PRO A 33 8.57 7.65 -3.02
CA PRO A 33 8.27 8.34 -4.28
C PRO A 33 7.08 7.71 -5.03
N LEU A 34 6.22 8.53 -5.65
CA LEU A 34 5.08 8.03 -6.45
C LEU A 34 5.52 7.08 -7.59
N ASP A 35 6.68 7.35 -8.20
CA ASP A 35 7.26 6.51 -9.25
C ASP A 35 7.60 5.10 -8.74
N ARG A 36 8.23 5.02 -7.55
CA ARG A 36 8.56 3.76 -6.87
C ARG A 36 7.29 3.00 -6.49
N LEU A 37 6.26 3.71 -6.01
CA LEU A 37 4.96 3.10 -5.69
C LEU A 37 4.28 2.55 -6.96
N LYS A 38 4.37 3.26 -8.09
CA LYS A 38 3.87 2.78 -9.38
C LYS A 38 4.62 1.53 -9.85
N THR A 39 5.94 1.50 -9.74
CA THR A 39 6.73 0.29 -10.06
C THR A 39 6.31 -0.90 -9.21
N LEU A 40 6.02 -0.69 -7.92
CA LEU A 40 5.52 -1.77 -7.05
C LEU A 40 4.15 -2.27 -7.51
N ILE A 41 3.24 -1.38 -7.91
CA ILE A 41 1.92 -1.75 -8.48
C ILE A 41 2.07 -2.59 -9.74
N GLU A 42 3.03 -2.26 -10.62
CA GLU A 42 3.27 -2.99 -11.87
C GLU A 42 3.93 -4.35 -11.64
N ARG A 43 4.78 -4.47 -10.61
CA ARG A 43 5.43 -5.73 -10.22
C ARG A 43 4.52 -6.65 -9.39
N THR A 44 3.48 -6.12 -8.77
CA THR A 44 2.55 -6.89 -7.94
C THR A 44 1.52 -7.60 -8.81
N GLU A 45 1.32 -8.89 -8.56
CA GLU A 45 0.29 -9.68 -9.24
C GLU A 45 -1.12 -9.10 -9.01
N PRO A 46 -2.03 -9.24 -9.99
CA PRO A 46 -3.41 -8.78 -9.83
C PRO A 46 -4.10 -9.46 -8.63
N GLY A 47 -4.56 -8.66 -7.68
CA GLY A 47 -5.20 -9.13 -6.44
C GLY A 47 -5.47 -7.99 -5.46
N GLU A 48 -5.87 -8.32 -4.23
CA GLU A 48 -6.21 -7.34 -3.19
C GLU A 48 -5.03 -6.39 -2.87
N MET A 49 -3.80 -6.92 -2.87
CA MET A 49 -2.60 -6.13 -2.60
C MET A 49 -2.34 -5.06 -3.68
N ARG A 50 -2.56 -5.41 -4.95
CA ARG A 50 -2.44 -4.44 -6.05
C ARG A 50 -3.51 -3.36 -5.94
N GLY A 51 -4.73 -3.72 -5.52
CA GLY A 51 -5.80 -2.76 -5.23
C GLY A 51 -5.45 -1.81 -4.07
N TYR A 52 -4.85 -2.35 -3.00
CA TYR A 52 -4.37 -1.55 -1.88
C TYR A 52 -3.31 -0.53 -2.31
N LEU A 53 -2.29 -0.98 -3.05
CA LEU A 53 -1.24 -0.10 -3.58
C LEU A 53 -1.82 0.99 -4.51
N PHE A 54 -2.77 0.62 -5.37
CA PHE A 54 -3.47 1.57 -6.23
C PHE A 54 -4.23 2.62 -5.42
N GLY A 55 -4.95 2.20 -4.37
CA GLY A 55 -5.66 3.12 -3.48
C GLY A 55 -4.72 4.07 -2.76
N LEU A 56 -3.55 3.59 -2.32
CA LEU A 56 -2.52 4.44 -1.72
C LEU A 56 -1.95 5.45 -2.74
N TYR A 57 -1.67 4.99 -3.97
CA TYR A 57 -1.16 5.85 -5.04
C TYR A 57 -2.17 6.94 -5.43
N ASP A 58 -3.44 6.57 -5.55
CA ASP A 58 -4.53 7.49 -5.86
C ASP A 58 -4.72 8.52 -4.75
N LEU A 59 -4.76 8.08 -3.48
CA LEU A 59 -4.87 8.97 -2.32
C LEU A 59 -3.72 9.97 -2.26
N ARG A 60 -2.48 9.51 -2.52
CA ARG A 60 -1.31 10.40 -2.51
C ARG A 60 -1.30 11.36 -3.70
N ARG A 61 -1.74 10.92 -4.89
CA ARG A 61 -1.99 11.85 -6.02
C ARG A 61 -3.06 12.86 -5.65
N ALA A 62 -4.18 12.42 -5.08
CA ALA A 62 -5.29 13.28 -4.70
C ALA A 62 -4.87 14.33 -3.67
N VAL A 63 -4.03 13.98 -2.69
CA VAL A 63 -3.46 14.95 -1.72
C VAL A 63 -2.56 15.96 -2.42
N VAL A 64 -1.73 15.55 -3.39
CA VAL A 64 -0.93 16.48 -4.20
C VAL A 64 -1.82 17.44 -5.00
N TYR A 65 -2.97 16.98 -5.50
CA TYR A 65 -3.94 17.84 -6.20
C TYR A 65 -4.78 18.71 -5.24
N ALA A 66 -5.10 18.21 -4.04
CA ALA A 66 -5.90 18.91 -3.03
C ALA A 66 -5.08 19.93 -2.23
N GLY A 67 -3.75 19.77 -2.16
CA GLY A 67 -2.81 20.76 -1.63
C GLY A 67 -2.48 21.89 -2.62
N GLY A 68 -3.30 22.06 -3.66
CA GLY A 68 -3.21 23.17 -4.58
C GLY A 68 -3.58 24.50 -3.91
N HIS A 69 -2.54 25.25 -3.54
CA HIS A 69 -2.44 26.64 -3.07
C HIS A 69 -2.36 26.86 -1.56
#